data_AF-A0AA39H7J8-F1
#
_entry.id   AF-A0AA39H7J8-F1
#
_cell.length_a   1.000
_cell.length_b   1.000
_cell.length_c   1.000
_cell.angle_alpha   90.00
_cell.angle_beta   90.00
_cell.angle_gamma   90.00
#
_symmetry.space_group_name_H-M   'P 1'
#
loop_
_entity.id
_entity.type
_entity.pdbx_description
1 polymer ?
#
loop_
_entity_poly.entity_id
_entity_poly.type
_entity_poly.pdbx_seq_one_letter_code
_entity_poly.pdbx_strand_id
1 'polypeptide(L)'
;MEDVPADFMEQVLVSLTFPAWKELQQICGLLGSMARQYYEQGSNIVYKIHNGVLLEKQGIRLRDMEVIDAESVGLHYVYSVSIELNSDQPDIVIDKELFSIITSPNKYAFITLQLFAPNLQKDWIKFISSWKELRTLQIVHPLRNSLLELFKTLCSQHQLRICGLESTHVPDEAVPYILDMIVQTQFMCLHTTSERIVKTVLTLWNEKSSELCGKRIIMNSNTVPECIAHRLIPLVPKETPEYIAKKMFQLETWGTLDVAKLQDPLAEEHGEHEIYVICKEKQEAPEGEPIHYVAELELMCILFT
;
A
#
# COMPACT_ATOMS: atom_id res chain seq x y z
N MET A 1 -18.04 -23.56 11.49
CA MET A 1 -17.91 -22.67 10.32
C MET A 1 -19.03 -22.87 9.29
N GLU A 2 -19.89 -23.88 9.43
CA GLU A 2 -20.95 -24.19 8.44
C GLU A 2 -22.10 -23.16 8.42
N ASP A 3 -22.22 -22.32 9.45
CA ASP A 3 -23.29 -21.31 9.58
C ASP A 3 -22.89 -19.90 9.15
N VAL A 4 -21.68 -19.71 8.60
CA VAL A 4 -21.25 -18.36 8.16
C VAL A 4 -21.87 -18.06 6.80
N PRO A 5 -22.62 -16.95 6.63
CA PRO A 5 -23.21 -16.60 5.35
C PRO A 5 -22.14 -16.45 4.26
N ALA A 6 -22.40 -17.02 3.08
CA ALA A 6 -21.48 -16.93 1.94
C ALA A 6 -21.12 -15.47 1.59
N ASP A 7 -22.08 -14.57 1.74
CA ASP A 7 -21.92 -13.12 1.52
C ASP A 7 -20.84 -12.49 2.42
N PHE A 8 -20.80 -12.91 3.70
CA PHE A 8 -19.78 -12.46 4.64
C PHE A 8 -18.42 -13.05 4.29
N MET A 9 -18.37 -14.31 3.89
CA MET A 9 -17.12 -14.97 3.47
C MET A 9 -16.53 -14.30 2.22
N GLU A 10 -17.39 -13.93 1.27
CA GLU A 10 -17.01 -13.17 0.08
C GLU A 10 -16.41 -11.81 0.47
N GLN A 11 -17.10 -11.07 1.34
CA GLN A 11 -16.63 -9.78 1.83
C GLN A 11 -15.26 -9.89 2.52
N VAL A 12 -15.06 -10.93 3.34
CA VAL A 12 -13.77 -11.20 3.99
C VAL A 12 -12.70 -11.48 2.93
N LEU A 13 -12.97 -12.36 1.97
CA LEU A 13 -12.01 -12.71 0.92
C LEU A 13 -11.59 -11.49 0.08
N VAL A 14 -12.54 -10.69 -0.39
CA VAL A 14 -12.24 -9.47 -1.18
C VAL A 14 -11.50 -8.41 -0.34
N SER A 15 -11.62 -8.46 0.99
CA SER A 15 -10.88 -7.57 1.89
C SER A 15 -9.41 -7.96 2.08
N LEU A 16 -9.05 -9.21 1.74
CA LEU A 16 -7.69 -9.75 1.81
C LEU A 16 -6.91 -9.50 0.53
N THR A 17 -5.58 -9.57 0.62
CA THR A 17 -4.70 -9.40 -0.54
C THR A 17 -4.63 -10.68 -1.38
N PHE A 18 -4.35 -10.52 -2.68
CA PHE A 18 -4.21 -11.64 -3.61
C PHE A 18 -3.27 -12.77 -3.12
N PRO A 19 -2.09 -12.50 -2.52
CA PRO A 19 -1.24 -13.55 -1.95
C PRO A 19 -1.94 -14.41 -0.89
N ALA A 20 -2.82 -13.81 -0.07
CA ALA A 20 -3.55 -14.54 0.96
C ALA A 20 -4.51 -15.58 0.35
N TRP A 21 -5.11 -15.31 -0.81
CA TRP A 21 -6.01 -16.26 -1.46
C TRP A 21 -5.28 -17.54 -1.89
N LYS A 22 -4.02 -17.40 -2.32
CA LYS A 22 -3.17 -18.53 -2.70
C LYS A 22 -2.92 -19.48 -1.53
N GLU A 23 -2.85 -18.95 -0.31
CA GLU A 23 -2.72 -19.74 0.91
C GLU A 23 -4.08 -20.30 1.35
N LEU A 24 -5.11 -19.47 1.36
CA LEU A 24 -6.45 -19.84 1.81
C LEU A 24 -7.13 -20.93 0.96
N GLN A 25 -6.78 -21.06 -0.33
CA GLN A 25 -7.32 -22.15 -1.18
C GLN A 25 -6.96 -23.57 -0.69
N GLN A 26 -5.99 -23.67 0.23
CA GLN A 26 -5.57 -24.94 0.85
C GLN A 26 -6.49 -25.35 2.02
N ILE A 27 -7.29 -24.42 2.55
CA ILE A 27 -8.24 -24.68 3.62
C ILE A 27 -9.42 -25.49 3.05
N CYS A 28 -10.00 -26.40 3.83
CA CYS A 28 -11.17 -27.16 3.41
C CYS A 28 -12.48 -26.35 3.56
N GLY A 29 -13.54 -26.80 2.89
CA GLY A 29 -14.88 -26.22 3.01
C GLY A 29 -15.10 -24.95 2.17
N LEU A 30 -16.11 -24.16 2.54
CA LEU A 30 -16.58 -23.02 1.75
C LEU A 30 -15.51 -21.96 1.53
N LEU A 31 -14.76 -21.58 2.58
CA LEU A 31 -13.72 -20.57 2.50
C LEU A 31 -12.66 -20.90 1.46
N GLY A 32 -12.09 -22.11 1.53
CA GLY A 32 -11.05 -22.51 0.60
C GLY A 32 -11.56 -22.72 -0.83
N SER A 33 -12.82 -23.17 -0.99
CA SER A 33 -13.46 -23.23 -2.30
C SER A 33 -13.62 -21.85 -2.93
N MET A 34 -14.10 -20.86 -2.16
CA MET A 34 -14.24 -19.48 -2.64
C MET A 34 -12.88 -18.83 -2.89
N ALA A 35 -11.91 -19.01 -1.98
CA ALA A 35 -10.55 -18.52 -2.16
C ALA A 35 -9.90 -19.07 -3.43
N ARG A 36 -10.14 -20.35 -3.77
CA ARG A 36 -9.70 -20.95 -5.04
C ARG A 36 -10.34 -20.26 -6.24
N GLN A 37 -11.65 -20.02 -6.21
CA GLN A 37 -12.34 -19.32 -7.31
C GLN A 37 -11.80 -17.91 -7.51
N TYR A 38 -11.60 -17.14 -6.43
CA TYR A 38 -10.98 -15.81 -6.50
C TYR A 38 -9.51 -15.88 -6.96
N TYR A 39 -8.74 -16.88 -6.52
CA TYR A 39 -7.37 -17.06 -6.97
C TYR A 39 -7.29 -17.39 -8.47
N GLU A 40 -8.22 -18.20 -8.99
CA GLU A 40 -8.25 -18.63 -10.39
C GLU A 40 -8.85 -17.58 -11.34
N GLN A 41 -9.89 -16.87 -10.91
CA GLN A 41 -10.71 -15.99 -11.77
C GLN A 41 -10.59 -14.51 -11.39
N GLY A 42 -10.00 -14.21 -10.23
CA GLY A 42 -9.85 -12.86 -9.70
C GLY A 42 -9.18 -11.93 -10.70
N SER A 43 -9.82 -10.79 -10.94
CA SER A 43 -9.36 -9.84 -11.93
C SER A 43 -9.42 -8.40 -11.40
N ASN A 44 -8.53 -7.57 -11.90
CA ASN A 44 -8.60 -6.11 -11.79
C ASN A 44 -9.13 -5.56 -13.12
N ILE A 45 -10.03 -4.58 -13.09
CA ILE A 45 -10.38 -3.82 -14.29
C ILE A 45 -9.62 -2.50 -14.25
N VAL A 46 -8.91 -2.18 -15.32
CA VAL A 46 -8.14 -0.94 -15.46
C VAL A 46 -8.84 -0.04 -16.47
N TYR A 47 -9.10 1.20 -16.04
CA TYR A 47 -9.60 2.28 -16.87
C TYR A 47 -8.56 3.37 -16.96
N LYS A 48 -8.21 3.78 -18.18
CA LYS A 48 -7.41 4.98 -18.41
C LYS A 48 -8.28 6.09 -18.96
N ILE A 49 -8.36 7.17 -18.21
CA ILE A 49 -9.18 8.33 -18.52
C ILE A 49 -8.26 9.51 -18.72
N HIS A 50 -8.32 10.12 -19.88
CA HIS A 50 -7.56 11.32 -20.19
C HIS A 50 -8.51 12.42 -20.62
N ASN A 51 -8.44 13.58 -19.96
CA ASN A 51 -9.33 14.70 -20.23
C ASN A 51 -10.82 14.35 -20.19
N GLY A 52 -11.19 13.46 -19.26
CA GLY A 52 -12.58 12.99 -19.08
C GLY A 52 -13.05 11.97 -20.12
N VAL A 53 -12.19 11.61 -21.07
CA VAL A 53 -12.50 10.62 -22.10
C VAL A 53 -11.87 9.27 -21.73
N LEU A 54 -12.65 8.20 -21.84
CA LEU A 54 -12.15 6.84 -21.70
C LEU A 54 -11.25 6.50 -22.90
N LEU A 55 -9.97 6.27 -22.66
CA LEU A 55 -9.01 5.86 -23.68
C LEU A 55 -8.85 4.34 -23.75
N GLU A 56 -8.80 3.70 -22.59
CA GLU A 56 -8.49 2.28 -22.48
C GLU A 56 -9.30 1.64 -21.37
N LYS A 57 -9.80 0.43 -21.65
CA LYS A 57 -10.50 -0.43 -20.71
C LYS A 57 -9.98 -1.85 -20.91
N GLN A 58 -9.38 -2.43 -19.87
CA GLN A 58 -8.85 -3.80 -19.94
C GLN A 58 -9.03 -4.54 -18.61
N GLY A 59 -9.09 -5.87 -18.69
CA GLY A 59 -8.99 -6.74 -17.53
C GLY A 59 -7.54 -7.18 -17.31
N ILE A 60 -7.14 -7.36 -16.06
CA ILE A 60 -5.90 -8.01 -15.67
C ILE A 60 -6.26 -9.17 -14.77
N ARG A 61 -5.99 -10.40 -15.21
CA ARG A 61 -6.15 -11.58 -14.36
C ARG A 61 -5.02 -11.61 -13.33
N LEU A 62 -5.36 -11.73 -12.05
CA LEU A 62 -4.39 -11.56 -10.97
C LEU A 62 -3.40 -12.74 -10.83
N ARG A 63 -3.79 -13.93 -11.29
CA ARG A 63 -2.99 -15.15 -11.16
C ARG A 63 -1.70 -15.14 -11.94
N ASP A 64 -1.79 -14.71 -13.19
CA ASP A 64 -0.76 -14.76 -14.22
C ASP A 64 -0.39 -13.38 -14.73
N MET A 65 -1.07 -12.33 -14.23
CA MET A 65 -0.94 -10.95 -14.70
C MET A 65 -1.26 -10.80 -16.20
N GLU A 66 -2.07 -11.72 -16.75
CA GLU A 66 -2.48 -11.69 -18.15
C GLU A 66 -3.45 -10.52 -18.39
N VAL A 67 -3.16 -9.76 -19.44
CA VAL A 67 -4.07 -8.71 -19.95
C VAL A 67 -5.13 -9.37 -20.83
N ILE A 68 -6.40 -9.14 -20.49
CA ILE A 68 -7.57 -9.71 -21.17
C ILE A 68 -8.57 -8.60 -21.54
N ASP A 69 -9.48 -8.90 -22.46
CA ASP A 69 -10.58 -8.00 -22.78
C ASP A 69 -11.44 -7.76 -21.52
N ALA A 70 -11.76 -6.51 -21.21
CA ALA A 70 -12.55 -6.17 -20.04
C ALA A 70 -13.98 -6.74 -20.11
N GLU A 71 -14.53 -6.94 -21.32
CA GLU A 71 -15.85 -7.56 -21.49
C GLU A 71 -15.83 -9.07 -21.18
N SER A 72 -14.64 -9.69 -21.18
CA SER A 72 -14.47 -11.09 -20.79
C SER A 72 -14.33 -11.31 -19.28
N VAL A 73 -14.21 -10.23 -18.50
CA VAL A 73 -14.04 -10.30 -17.05
C VAL A 73 -15.37 -10.68 -16.39
N GLY A 74 -15.36 -11.78 -15.64
CA GLY A 74 -16.49 -12.15 -14.79
C GLY A 74 -16.67 -11.13 -13.65
N LEU A 75 -17.68 -10.27 -13.76
CA LEU A 75 -17.94 -9.18 -12.81
C LEU A 75 -17.95 -9.62 -11.33
N HIS A 76 -18.46 -10.82 -11.04
CA HIS A 76 -18.47 -11.38 -9.68
C HIS A 76 -17.07 -11.59 -9.07
N TYR A 77 -16.04 -11.80 -9.89
CA TYR A 77 -14.65 -12.00 -9.44
C TYR A 77 -13.78 -10.76 -9.66
N VAL A 78 -14.39 -9.60 -9.95
CA VAL A 78 -13.66 -8.33 -9.96
C VAL A 78 -13.29 -7.99 -8.53
N TYR A 79 -11.99 -7.99 -8.25
CA TYR A 79 -11.40 -7.68 -6.96
C TYR A 79 -11.28 -6.18 -6.74
N SER A 80 -10.82 -5.49 -7.78
CA SER A 80 -10.56 -4.07 -7.74
C SER A 80 -10.85 -3.43 -9.08
N VAL A 81 -11.03 -2.12 -9.03
CA VAL A 81 -11.07 -1.26 -10.22
C VAL A 81 -9.97 -0.23 -10.08
N SER A 82 -9.02 -0.25 -11.01
CA SER A 82 -7.99 0.78 -11.12
C SER A 82 -8.41 1.84 -12.11
N ILE A 83 -8.40 3.09 -11.68
CA ILE A 83 -8.68 4.27 -12.51
C ILE A 83 -7.40 5.10 -12.58
N GLU A 84 -6.85 5.22 -13.78
CA GLU A 84 -5.79 6.19 -14.08
C GLU A 84 -6.46 7.45 -14.62
N LEU A 85 -6.44 8.52 -13.82
CA LEU A 85 -7.01 9.80 -14.20
C LEU A 85 -5.87 10.75 -14.58
N ASN A 86 -5.81 11.07 -15.87
CA ASN A 86 -4.85 11.99 -16.45
C ASN A 86 -5.57 13.24 -16.97
N SER A 87 -4.94 14.40 -16.78
CA SER A 87 -5.43 15.66 -17.30
C SER A 87 -4.26 16.59 -17.62
N ASP A 88 -4.25 17.13 -18.84
CA ASP A 88 -3.47 18.32 -19.18
C ASP A 88 -4.35 19.59 -19.27
N GLN A 89 -5.67 19.45 -19.11
CA GLN A 89 -6.64 20.54 -19.20
C GLN A 89 -7.21 20.95 -17.83
N PRO A 90 -7.34 22.26 -17.55
CA PRO A 90 -7.93 22.72 -16.29
C PRO A 90 -9.43 22.43 -16.20
N ASP A 91 -10.13 22.31 -17.34
CA ASP A 91 -11.59 22.33 -17.42
C ASP A 91 -12.21 21.05 -18.00
N ILE A 92 -11.95 19.93 -17.34
CA ILE A 92 -12.55 18.65 -17.73
C ILE A 92 -13.97 18.51 -17.17
N VAL A 93 -14.93 18.19 -18.04
CA VAL A 93 -16.29 17.83 -17.65
C VAL A 93 -16.34 16.40 -17.10
N ILE A 94 -17.03 16.21 -15.97
CA ILE A 94 -17.27 14.89 -15.39
C ILE A 94 -18.37 14.17 -16.19
N ASP A 95 -17.99 13.11 -16.90
CA ASP A 95 -18.96 12.17 -17.46
C ASP A 95 -19.50 11.24 -16.36
N LYS A 96 -20.58 11.66 -15.69
CA LYS A 96 -21.17 10.90 -14.58
C LYS A 96 -21.65 9.50 -15.00
N GLU A 97 -22.04 9.32 -16.26
CA GLU A 97 -22.53 8.04 -16.76
C GLU A 97 -21.37 7.05 -16.84
N LEU A 98 -20.26 7.45 -17.47
CA LEU A 98 -19.02 6.67 -17.50
C LEU A 98 -18.60 6.23 -16.10
N PHE A 99 -18.53 7.16 -15.15
CA PHE A 99 -18.08 6.81 -13.79
C PHE A 99 -19.07 5.96 -13.01
N SER A 100 -20.38 6.04 -13.28
CA SER A 100 -21.36 5.14 -12.65
C SER A 100 -21.15 3.68 -13.03
N ILE A 101 -20.72 3.42 -14.27
CA ILE A 101 -20.38 2.09 -14.78
C ILE A 101 -19.08 1.61 -14.14
N ILE A 102 -18.07 2.49 -14.06
CA ILE A 102 -16.74 2.17 -13.52
C ILE A 102 -16.81 1.77 -12.04
N THR A 103 -17.65 2.43 -11.24
CA THR A 103 -17.69 2.23 -9.78
C THR A 103 -18.60 1.08 -9.32
N SER A 104 -19.26 0.37 -10.24
CA SER A 104 -20.27 -0.65 -9.89
C SER A 104 -20.06 -2.08 -10.44
N PRO A 105 -18.85 -2.57 -10.78
CA PRO A 105 -18.74 -3.92 -11.35
C PRO A 105 -19.03 -5.04 -10.34
N ASN A 106 -18.68 -4.83 -9.07
CA ASN A 106 -18.96 -5.72 -7.95
C ASN A 106 -19.16 -4.88 -6.68
N LYS A 107 -20.14 -5.22 -5.85
CA LYS A 107 -20.44 -4.54 -4.58
C LYS A 107 -19.30 -4.57 -3.55
N TYR A 108 -18.35 -5.49 -3.68
CA TYR A 108 -17.18 -5.62 -2.79
C TYR A 108 -15.89 -5.11 -3.42
N ALA A 109 -15.87 -4.87 -4.74
CA ALA A 109 -14.67 -4.35 -5.38
C ALA A 109 -14.33 -2.98 -4.81
N PHE A 110 -13.06 -2.80 -4.46
CA PHE A 110 -12.58 -1.47 -4.08
C PHE A 110 -12.00 -0.74 -5.28
N ILE A 111 -12.00 0.57 -5.19
CA ILE A 111 -11.45 1.46 -6.20
C ILE A 111 -10.03 1.86 -5.80
N THR A 112 -9.15 1.80 -6.79
CA THR A 112 -7.82 2.38 -6.77
C THR A 112 -7.78 3.54 -7.74
N LEU A 113 -7.47 4.74 -7.26
CA LEU A 113 -7.33 5.93 -8.08
C LEU A 113 -5.87 6.33 -8.18
N GLN A 114 -5.35 6.41 -9.40
CA GLN A 114 -4.06 7.00 -9.71
C GLN A 114 -4.25 8.36 -10.37
N LEU A 115 -3.75 9.41 -9.72
CA LEU A 115 -3.89 10.79 -10.15
C LEU A 115 -2.61 11.28 -10.83
N PHE A 116 -2.69 11.38 -12.15
CA PHE A 116 -1.72 12.05 -13.03
C PHE A 116 -2.21 13.45 -13.46
N ALA A 117 -3.32 13.93 -12.88
CA ALA A 117 -3.83 15.28 -13.08
C ALA A 117 -3.25 16.21 -12.00
N PRO A 118 -2.46 17.25 -12.34
CA PRO A 118 -1.86 18.15 -11.35
C PRO A 118 -2.88 19.11 -10.71
N ASN A 119 -4.01 19.35 -11.40
CA ASN A 119 -5.07 20.22 -10.94
C ASN A 119 -6.42 19.53 -11.12
N LEU A 120 -7.23 19.54 -10.07
CA LEU A 120 -8.63 19.11 -10.11
C LEU A 120 -9.55 20.31 -9.84
N GLN A 121 -10.66 20.37 -10.57
CA GLN A 121 -11.73 21.31 -10.24
C GLN A 121 -12.48 20.86 -8.98
N LYS A 122 -13.16 21.80 -8.31
CA LYS A 122 -13.91 21.51 -7.07
C LYS A 122 -14.98 20.43 -7.25
N ASP A 123 -15.62 20.37 -8.41
CA ASP A 123 -16.63 19.34 -8.67
C ASP A 123 -16.01 17.95 -8.79
N TRP A 124 -14.80 17.84 -9.35
CA TRP A 124 -14.04 16.59 -9.37
C TRP A 124 -13.67 16.13 -7.97
N ILE A 125 -13.23 17.05 -7.11
CA ILE A 125 -12.91 16.75 -5.71
C ILE A 125 -14.15 16.18 -5.02
N LYS A 126 -15.29 16.89 -5.08
CA LYS A 126 -16.55 16.44 -4.48
C LYS A 126 -17.00 15.08 -5.04
N PHE A 127 -16.86 14.89 -6.34
CA PHE A 127 -17.27 13.67 -7.00
C PHE A 127 -16.42 12.47 -6.58
N ILE A 128 -15.09 12.59 -6.62
CA ILE A 128 -14.17 11.54 -6.19
C ILE A 128 -14.36 11.24 -4.69
N SER A 129 -14.48 12.27 -3.84
CA SER A 129 -14.73 12.10 -2.41
C SER A 129 -16.10 11.47 -2.08
N SER A 130 -17.00 11.33 -3.06
CA SER A 130 -18.27 10.61 -2.87
C SER A 130 -18.14 9.10 -3.07
N TRP A 131 -17.01 8.62 -3.61
CA TRP A 131 -16.79 7.20 -3.87
C TRP A 131 -16.45 6.46 -2.58
N LYS A 132 -17.46 5.91 -1.93
CA LYS A 132 -17.32 5.15 -0.68
C LYS A 132 -16.33 3.99 -0.79
N GLU A 133 -16.17 3.45 -1.99
CA GLU A 133 -15.38 2.26 -2.29
C GLU A 133 -13.94 2.60 -2.66
N LEU A 134 -13.58 3.88 -2.72
CA LEU A 134 -12.19 4.33 -2.89
C LEU A 134 -11.38 3.96 -1.65
N ARG A 135 -10.47 2.99 -1.81
CA ARG A 135 -9.58 2.49 -0.75
C ARG A 135 -8.12 2.82 -1.02
N THR A 136 -7.75 3.04 -2.27
CA THR A 136 -6.36 3.34 -2.65
C THR A 136 -6.30 4.64 -3.43
N LEU A 137 -5.43 5.54 -2.99
CA LEU A 137 -5.13 6.79 -3.68
C LEU A 137 -3.63 6.88 -3.96
N GLN A 138 -3.24 7.02 -5.22
CA GLN A 138 -1.89 7.32 -5.65
C GLN A 138 -1.85 8.73 -6.24
N ILE A 139 -1.03 9.62 -5.69
CA ILE A 139 -0.81 10.96 -6.21
C ILE A 139 0.62 11.04 -6.75
N VAL A 140 0.74 11.21 -8.06
CA VAL A 140 2.03 11.27 -8.76
C VAL A 140 2.63 12.68 -8.71
N HIS A 141 1.78 13.70 -8.68
CA HIS A 141 2.19 15.11 -8.65
C HIS A 141 2.46 15.64 -7.23
N PRO A 142 3.18 16.77 -7.10
CA PRO A 142 3.32 17.47 -5.83
C PRO A 142 1.97 17.76 -5.18
N LEU A 143 1.87 17.41 -3.90
CA LEU A 143 0.64 17.57 -3.13
C LEU A 143 0.39 19.05 -2.82
N ARG A 144 -0.34 19.75 -3.69
CA ARG A 144 -0.64 21.18 -3.56
C ARG A 144 -2.08 21.47 -3.97
N ASN A 145 -2.62 22.61 -3.52
CA ASN A 145 -3.91 23.14 -3.94
C ASN A 145 -5.04 22.09 -3.92
N SER A 146 -5.64 21.79 -5.07
CA SER A 146 -6.77 20.86 -5.22
C SER A 146 -6.43 19.40 -4.91
N LEU A 147 -5.20 18.95 -5.18
CA LEU A 147 -4.76 17.61 -4.80
C LEU A 147 -4.64 17.48 -3.28
N LEU A 148 -4.16 18.55 -2.62
CA LEU A 148 -4.12 18.58 -1.16
C LEU A 148 -5.52 18.63 -0.56
N GLU A 149 -6.44 19.40 -1.14
CA GLU A 149 -7.84 19.44 -0.70
C GLU A 149 -8.52 18.06 -0.81
N LEU A 150 -8.33 17.37 -1.93
CA LEU A 150 -8.83 16.00 -2.12
C LEU A 150 -8.22 15.04 -1.09
N PHE A 151 -6.89 15.06 -0.93
CA PHE A 151 -6.20 14.23 0.05
C PHE A 151 -6.72 14.44 1.47
N LYS A 152 -6.77 15.70 1.94
CA LYS A 152 -7.29 16.05 3.26
C LYS A 152 -8.72 15.54 3.45
N THR A 153 -9.57 15.73 2.44
CA THR A 153 -10.96 15.27 2.48
C THR A 153 -11.06 13.75 2.66
N LEU A 154 -10.30 12.98 1.88
CA LEU A 154 -10.31 11.51 1.94
C LEU A 154 -9.72 10.98 3.26
N CYS A 155 -8.68 11.62 3.79
CA CYS A 155 -8.13 11.30 5.11
C CYS A 155 -9.16 11.52 6.22
N SER A 156 -9.83 12.67 6.23
CA SER A 156 -10.87 13.00 7.22
C SER A 156 -12.11 12.12 7.12
N GLN A 157 -12.36 11.50 5.96
CA GLN A 157 -13.47 10.55 5.76
C GLN A 157 -13.12 9.11 6.17
N HIS A 158 -11.88 8.84 6.59
CA HIS A 158 -11.40 7.51 6.99
C HIS A 158 -11.63 6.44 5.90
N GLN A 159 -11.49 6.82 4.62
CA GLN A 159 -11.78 5.92 3.49
C GLN A 159 -10.56 5.13 3.02
N LEU A 160 -9.36 5.71 3.14
CA LEU A 160 -8.14 5.17 2.56
C LEU A 160 -7.58 4.01 3.39
N ARG A 161 -7.26 2.90 2.71
CA ARG A 161 -6.45 1.78 3.23
C ARG A 161 -5.00 1.90 2.76
N ILE A 162 -4.81 2.38 1.54
CA ILE A 162 -3.49 2.55 0.94
C ILE A 162 -3.40 3.96 0.35
N CYS A 163 -2.29 4.65 0.63
CA CYS A 163 -2.02 5.95 0.05
C CYS A 163 -0.60 5.95 -0.50
N GLY A 164 -0.40 6.52 -1.69
CA GLY A 164 0.92 6.75 -2.24
C GLY A 164 1.14 8.19 -2.66
N LEU A 165 2.26 8.74 -2.23
CA LEU A 165 2.70 10.10 -2.51
C LEU A 165 4.07 10.03 -3.21
N GLU A 166 4.09 10.17 -4.53
CA GLU A 166 5.34 10.03 -5.30
C GLU A 166 6.21 11.28 -5.26
N SER A 167 5.64 12.43 -4.86
CA SER A 167 6.41 13.65 -4.72
C SER A 167 7.25 13.65 -3.44
N THR A 168 8.53 13.94 -3.60
CA THR A 168 9.48 14.11 -2.48
C THR A 168 9.10 15.29 -1.57
N HIS A 169 8.40 16.27 -2.13
CA HIS A 169 7.98 17.49 -1.44
C HIS A 169 6.52 17.39 -1.00
N VAL A 170 6.34 17.05 0.27
CA VAL A 170 5.05 17.09 0.96
C VAL A 170 4.98 18.38 1.78
N PRO A 171 3.93 19.21 1.63
CA PRO A 171 3.83 20.47 2.36
C PRO A 171 3.55 20.22 3.85
N ASP A 172 4.02 21.13 4.70
CA ASP A 172 3.88 21.05 6.17
C ASP A 172 2.43 20.84 6.61
N GLU A 173 1.51 21.51 5.94
CA GLU A 173 0.07 21.43 6.21
C GLU A 173 -0.56 20.06 5.89
N ALA A 174 0.11 19.18 5.14
CA ALA A 174 -0.35 17.82 4.89
C ALA A 174 0.08 16.84 5.99
N VAL A 175 1.17 17.15 6.71
CA VAL A 175 1.78 16.24 7.69
C VAL A 175 0.79 15.80 8.77
N PRO A 176 -0.01 16.69 9.41
CA PRO A 176 -0.97 16.25 10.42
C PRO A 176 -2.01 15.27 9.88
N TYR A 177 -2.46 15.44 8.64
CA TYR A 177 -3.42 14.54 8.00
C TYR A 177 -2.81 13.19 7.66
N ILE A 178 -1.52 13.16 7.29
CA ILE A 178 -0.79 11.89 7.08
C ILE A 178 -0.69 11.12 8.39
N LEU A 179 -0.30 11.79 9.48
CA LEU A 179 -0.16 11.14 10.79
C LEU A 179 -1.51 10.64 11.32
N ASP A 180 -2.56 11.46 11.20
CA ASP A 180 -3.93 11.07 11.56
C ASP A 180 -4.40 9.88 10.72
N MET A 181 -4.25 9.93 9.40
CA MET A 181 -4.61 8.83 8.50
C MET A 181 -3.90 7.53 8.89
N ILE A 182 -2.60 7.60 9.22
CA ILE A 182 -1.81 6.40 9.52
C ILE A 182 -2.33 5.70 10.78
N VAL A 183 -2.76 6.41 11.84
CA VAL A 183 -3.28 5.76 13.05
C VAL A 183 -4.69 5.20 12.90
N GLN A 184 -5.41 5.54 11.81
CA GLN A 184 -6.76 5.02 11.58
C GLN A 184 -6.76 3.50 11.38
N THR A 185 -7.73 2.80 11.99
CA THR A 185 -7.77 1.32 12.03
C THR A 185 -7.79 0.64 10.65
N GLN A 186 -8.44 1.24 9.66
CA GLN A 186 -8.53 0.70 8.30
C GLN A 186 -7.28 0.96 7.46
N PHE A 187 -6.45 1.94 7.85
CA PHE A 187 -5.25 2.29 7.10
C PHE A 187 -4.16 1.23 7.27
N MET A 188 -3.55 0.82 6.15
CA MET A 188 -2.59 -0.28 6.10
C MET A 188 -1.23 0.11 5.53
N CYS A 189 -1.18 0.94 4.50
CA CYS A 189 0.08 1.17 3.77
C CYS A 189 0.23 2.61 3.26
N LEU A 190 1.36 3.22 3.59
CA LEU A 190 1.82 4.46 2.99
C LEU A 190 2.99 4.19 2.03
N HIS A 191 2.83 4.50 0.76
CA HIS A 191 3.95 4.64 -0.18
C HIS A 191 4.39 6.11 -0.22
N THR A 192 5.68 6.38 -0.05
CA THR A 192 6.19 7.75 -0.11
C THR A 192 7.60 7.81 -0.65
N THR A 193 7.96 8.91 -1.30
CA THR A 193 9.36 9.22 -1.64
C THR A 193 9.96 10.26 -0.69
N SER A 194 9.17 10.76 0.26
CA SER A 194 9.58 11.81 1.19
C SER A 194 10.22 11.24 2.46
N GLU A 195 11.54 11.35 2.56
CA GLU A 195 12.30 10.93 3.76
C GLU A 195 11.80 11.62 5.03
N ARG A 196 11.36 12.88 4.91
CA ARG A 196 10.81 13.64 6.02
C ARG A 196 9.56 12.96 6.58
N ILE A 197 8.65 12.52 5.71
CA ILE A 197 7.44 11.83 6.16
C ILE A 197 7.81 10.52 6.85
N VAL A 198 8.74 9.74 6.28
CA VAL A 198 9.23 8.51 6.91
C VAL A 198 9.77 8.81 8.31
N LYS A 199 10.63 9.82 8.47
CA LYS A 199 11.16 10.25 9.78
C LYS A 199 10.02 10.61 10.75
N THR A 200 9.05 11.41 10.32
CA THR A 200 7.93 11.82 11.18
C THR A 200 7.08 10.63 11.62
N VAL A 201 6.81 9.67 10.74
CA VAL A 201 6.04 8.47 11.12
C VAL A 201 6.84 7.56 12.04
N LEU A 202 8.16 7.45 11.86
CA LEU A 202 9.01 6.71 12.79
C LEU A 202 9.05 7.36 14.18
N THR A 203 9.02 8.69 14.26
CA THR A 203 8.85 9.39 15.55
C THR A 203 7.49 9.05 16.18
N LEU A 204 6.41 9.12 15.39
CA LEU A 204 5.06 8.75 15.86
C LEU A 204 5.01 7.30 16.35
N TRP A 205 5.75 6.39 15.73
CA TRP A 205 5.83 4.99 16.14
C TRP A 205 6.37 4.81 17.55
N ASN A 206 7.38 5.58 17.93
CA ASN A 206 7.93 5.52 19.29
C ASN A 206 6.87 5.91 20.34
N GLU A 207 5.89 6.73 19.96
CA GLU A 207 4.82 7.20 20.85
C GLU A 207 3.58 6.31 20.81
N LYS A 208 3.31 5.65 19.66
CA LYS A 208 2.04 4.98 19.35
C LYS A 208 2.22 3.61 18.68
N SER A 209 3.22 2.84 19.08
CA SER A 209 3.57 1.54 18.50
C SER A 209 2.35 0.62 18.32
N SER A 210 1.52 0.49 19.36
CA SER A 210 0.33 -0.37 19.36
C SER A 210 -0.72 0.03 18.34
N GLU A 211 -0.96 1.34 18.14
CA GLU A 211 -1.89 1.86 17.13
C GLU A 211 -1.37 1.62 15.70
N LEU A 212 -0.06 1.50 15.55
CA LEU A 212 0.58 1.39 14.25
C LEU A 212 0.93 -0.06 13.84
N CYS A 213 0.76 -1.03 14.74
CA CYS A 213 1.02 -2.44 14.48
C CYS A 213 0.37 -2.96 13.17
N GLY A 214 1.17 -3.62 12.32
CA GLY A 214 0.72 -4.21 11.07
C GLY A 214 0.60 -3.23 9.91
N LYS A 215 0.97 -1.96 10.11
CA LYS A 215 1.03 -0.95 9.05
C LYS A 215 2.39 -0.98 8.36
N ARG A 216 2.39 -0.59 7.09
CA ARG A 216 3.58 -0.58 6.24
C ARG A 216 3.87 0.82 5.73
N ILE A 217 5.15 1.15 5.67
CA ILE A 217 5.64 2.35 4.99
C ILE A 217 6.62 1.89 3.92
N ILE A 218 6.27 2.11 2.66
CA ILE A 218 7.12 1.75 1.54
C ILE A 218 7.77 3.02 1.03
N MET A 219 9.10 3.07 1.09
CA MET A 219 9.84 4.20 0.59
C MET A 219 10.47 3.85 -0.77
N ASN A 220 9.94 4.48 -1.82
CA ASN A 220 10.48 4.36 -3.16
C ASN A 220 11.59 5.41 -3.34
N SER A 221 12.79 5.10 -2.88
CA SER A 221 13.95 6.00 -3.03
C SER A 221 15.16 5.22 -3.51
N ASN A 222 15.98 5.89 -4.33
CA ASN A 222 17.30 5.37 -4.72
C ASN A 222 18.30 5.42 -3.56
N THR A 223 17.96 6.08 -2.45
CA THR A 223 18.78 6.23 -1.26
C THR A 223 18.04 5.73 -0.04
N VAL A 224 18.75 5.01 0.83
CA VAL A 224 18.22 4.67 2.14
C VAL A 224 18.53 5.82 3.11
N PRO A 225 17.52 6.42 3.78
CA PRO A 225 17.74 7.51 4.72
C PRO A 225 18.68 7.07 5.82
N GLU A 226 19.66 7.92 6.14
CA GLU A 226 20.65 7.64 7.20
C GLU A 226 19.98 7.28 8.55
N CYS A 227 18.80 7.86 8.81
CA CYS A 227 18.03 7.61 10.02
C CYS A 227 17.46 6.18 10.12
N ILE A 228 17.40 5.43 9.02
CA ILE A 228 17.02 4.01 9.03
C ILE A 228 18.17 3.10 8.59
N ALA A 229 19.26 3.65 8.03
CA ALA A 229 20.41 2.88 7.56
C ALA A 229 21.00 1.95 8.65
N HIS A 230 21.01 2.40 9.90
CA HIS A 230 21.50 1.61 11.04
C HIS A 230 20.48 0.57 11.56
N ARG A 231 19.22 0.64 11.12
CA ARG A 231 18.14 -0.29 11.49
C ARG A 231 17.83 -1.31 10.39
N LEU A 232 18.54 -1.24 9.27
CA LEU A 232 18.34 -2.17 8.16
C LEU A 232 18.79 -3.57 8.56
N ILE A 233 17.88 -4.54 8.41
CA ILE A 233 18.26 -5.95 8.37
C ILE A 233 18.43 -6.29 6.89
N PRO A 234 19.66 -6.46 6.38
CA PRO A 234 19.86 -6.85 5.00
C PRO A 234 19.17 -8.19 4.74
N LEU A 235 18.22 -8.21 3.80
CA LEU A 235 17.72 -9.45 3.23
C LEU A 235 18.85 -10.07 2.41
N VAL A 236 19.64 -10.93 3.05
CA VAL A 236 20.55 -11.80 2.31
C VAL A 236 19.68 -12.83 1.57
N PRO A 237 19.78 -12.97 0.24
CA PRO A 237 19.05 -13.98 -0.51
C PRO A 237 19.20 -15.33 0.16
N LYS A 238 18.07 -16.05 0.32
CA LYS A 238 18.03 -17.40 0.91
C LYS A 238 18.69 -18.40 -0.03
N GLU A 239 20.02 -18.37 -0.12
CA GLU A 239 20.78 -19.39 -0.83
C GLU A 239 21.93 -19.86 0.05
N THR A 240 21.58 -20.61 1.11
CA THR A 240 22.19 -21.88 1.56
C THR A 240 22.08 -22.05 3.10
N PRO A 241 21.67 -23.25 3.59
CA PRO A 241 21.69 -23.60 5.02
C PRO A 241 23.08 -23.47 5.67
N GLU A 242 24.15 -23.66 4.89
CA GLU A 242 25.54 -23.56 5.36
C GLU A 242 25.93 -22.12 5.75
N TYR A 243 25.29 -21.10 5.16
CA TYR A 243 25.50 -19.70 5.54
C TYR A 243 24.78 -19.31 6.83
N ILE A 244 23.59 -19.88 7.09
CA ILE A 244 22.86 -19.68 8.36
C ILE A 244 23.65 -20.30 9.53
N ALA A 245 24.21 -21.49 9.32
CA ALA A 245 25.11 -22.12 10.30
C ALA A 245 26.38 -21.29 10.53
N LYS A 246 26.95 -20.68 9.47
CA LYS A 246 28.13 -19.82 9.58
C LYS A 246 27.84 -18.51 10.32
N LYS A 247 26.62 -17.95 10.20
CA LYS A 247 26.22 -16.73 10.93
C LYS A 247 25.88 -16.98 12.40
N MET A 248 25.31 -18.15 12.75
CA MET A 248 25.15 -18.54 14.15
C MET A 248 26.50 -18.75 14.85
N PHE A 249 27.52 -19.22 14.11
CA PHE A 249 28.87 -19.41 14.64
C PHE A 249 29.73 -18.12 14.66
N GLN A 250 29.41 -17.13 13.82
CA GLN A 250 30.13 -15.84 13.77
C GLN A 250 29.58 -14.78 14.74
N LEU A 251 28.40 -15.01 15.33
CA LEU A 251 27.86 -14.18 16.42
C LEU A 251 28.62 -14.34 17.76
N GLU A 252 29.50 -15.32 17.90
CA GLU A 252 30.37 -15.47 19.08
C GLU A 252 31.71 -14.72 18.97
N THR A 253 32.07 -14.13 17.82
CA THR A 253 33.43 -13.56 17.61
C THR A 253 33.49 -12.18 16.96
N TRP A 254 32.39 -11.42 16.94
CA TRP A 254 32.45 -9.97 16.76
C TRP A 254 32.23 -9.31 18.11
N GLY A 255 33.32 -8.74 18.63
CA GLY A 255 33.43 -8.20 19.97
C GLY A 255 32.25 -7.29 20.33
N THR A 256 31.80 -7.45 21.57
CA THR A 256 31.04 -6.48 22.37
C THR A 256 30.91 -5.12 21.70
N LEU A 257 29.87 -4.96 20.89
CA LEU A 257 29.30 -3.64 20.64
C LEU A 257 28.78 -3.21 22.02
N ASP A 258 29.36 -2.15 22.56
CA ASP A 258 29.05 -1.65 23.89
C ASP A 258 27.59 -1.20 23.95
N VAL A 259 26.73 -2.12 24.41
CA VAL A 259 25.28 -1.93 24.61
C VAL A 259 25.01 -0.77 25.59
N ALA A 260 26.02 -0.32 26.34
CA ALA A 260 25.93 0.81 27.26
C ALA A 260 25.74 2.18 26.58
N LYS A 261 25.80 2.29 25.24
CA LYS A 261 25.60 3.57 24.53
C LYS A 261 24.30 3.67 23.72
N LEU A 262 23.44 2.64 23.78
CA LEU A 262 22.07 2.67 23.26
C LEU A 262 21.02 2.66 24.38
N GLN A 263 21.43 2.97 25.62
CA GLN A 263 20.49 3.31 26.68
C GLN A 263 19.93 4.71 26.40
N ASP A 264 18.76 4.76 25.77
CA ASP A 264 17.82 5.84 26.00
C ASP A 264 17.35 5.70 27.47
N PRO A 265 17.58 6.67 28.35
CA PRO A 265 17.14 6.60 29.75
C PRO A 265 15.61 6.57 29.92
N LEU A 266 14.83 6.59 28.82
CA LEU A 266 13.38 6.39 28.82
C LEU A 266 12.93 4.96 28.47
N ALA A 267 13.85 4.05 28.14
CA ALA A 267 13.51 2.69 27.69
C ALA A 267 13.15 1.71 28.83
N GLU A 268 13.24 2.10 30.11
CA GLU A 268 12.98 1.18 31.23
C GLU A 268 11.49 1.03 31.61
N GLU A 269 10.55 1.80 31.03
CA GLU A 269 9.12 1.71 31.40
C GLU A 269 8.18 1.15 30.33
N HIS A 270 8.61 1.00 29.07
CA HIS A 270 7.74 0.55 27.99
C HIS A 270 8.43 -0.55 27.17
N GLY A 271 7.80 -1.72 27.08
CA GLY A 271 8.39 -2.93 26.48
C GLY A 271 9.04 -2.70 25.11
N GLU A 272 10.12 -3.44 24.84
CA GLU A 272 10.91 -3.30 23.62
C GLU A 272 10.05 -3.56 22.36
N HIS A 273 9.97 -2.56 21.48
CA HIS A 273 9.33 -2.69 20.17
C HIS A 273 10.41 -2.59 19.08
N GLU A 274 10.56 -3.65 18.27
CA GLU A 274 11.53 -3.68 17.18
C GLU A 274 10.93 -3.18 15.86
N ILE A 275 11.72 -2.44 15.08
CA ILE A 275 11.36 -2.02 13.71
C ILE A 275 12.13 -2.88 12.72
N TYR A 276 11.40 -3.56 11.83
CA TYR A 276 11.99 -4.36 10.77
C TYR A 276 12.00 -3.56 9.47
N VAL A 277 13.20 -3.29 8.95
CA VAL A 277 13.34 -2.73 7.61
C VAL A 277 13.73 -3.84 6.66
N ILE A 278 12.88 -4.08 5.68
CA ILE A 278 13.05 -5.08 4.64
C ILE A 278 13.48 -4.35 3.36
N CYS A 279 14.78 -4.34 3.07
CA CYS A 279 15.27 -3.85 1.78
C CYS A 279 15.13 -4.96 0.73
N LYS A 280 14.28 -4.74 -0.29
CA LYS A 280 14.20 -5.61 -1.46
C LYS A 280 14.98 -4.97 -2.59
N GLU A 281 15.96 -5.70 -3.12
CA GLU A 281 16.61 -5.33 -4.37
C GLU A 281 15.59 -5.47 -5.50
N LYS A 282 15.39 -4.42 -6.30
CA LYS A 282 14.54 -4.51 -7.49
C LYS A 282 15.32 -5.35 -8.51
N GLN A 283 14.73 -6.47 -8.95
CA GLN A 283 15.37 -7.39 -9.90
C GLN A 283 15.95 -6.64 -11.10
N GLU A 284 17.19 -7.02 -11.42
CA GLU A 284 18.06 -6.62 -12.55
C GLU A 284 17.53 -5.45 -13.40
N ALA A 285 18.05 -4.26 -13.12
CA ALA A 285 17.99 -3.17 -14.08
C ALA A 285 18.75 -3.60 -15.37
N PRO A 286 18.22 -3.31 -16.58
CA PRO A 286 18.94 -3.55 -17.82
C PRO A 286 20.35 -2.93 -17.78
N GLU A 287 21.32 -3.56 -18.44
CA GLU A 287 22.70 -3.04 -18.50
C GLU A 287 22.72 -1.55 -18.88
N GLY A 288 23.19 -0.72 -17.96
CA GLY A 288 23.33 0.73 -18.16
C GLY A 288 22.32 1.60 -17.41
N GLU A 289 21.33 1.04 -16.73
CA GLU A 289 20.41 1.80 -15.87
C GLU A 289 20.84 1.80 -14.39
N PRO A 290 20.62 2.91 -13.66
CA PRO A 290 20.90 2.96 -12.23
C PRO A 290 20.04 1.95 -11.47
N ILE A 291 20.66 1.22 -10.53
CA ILE A 291 19.97 0.28 -9.65
C ILE A 291 19.01 1.07 -8.74
N HIS A 292 17.72 0.76 -8.85
CA HIS A 292 16.69 1.33 -7.99
C HIS A 292 16.44 0.40 -6.80
N TYR A 293 16.59 0.91 -5.58
CA TYR A 293 16.26 0.17 -4.36
C TYR A 293 14.81 0.46 -3.94
N VAL A 294 14.12 -0.53 -3.39
CA VAL A 294 12.84 -0.33 -2.70
C VAL A 294 13.02 -0.74 -1.25
N ALA A 295 12.95 0.23 -0.35
CA ALA A 295 12.95 -0.03 1.09
C ALA A 295 11.51 -0.21 1.54
N GLU A 296 11.14 -1.43 1.93
CA GLU A 296 9.86 -1.72 2.56
C GLU A 296 10.07 -1.74 4.08
N LEU A 297 9.50 -0.75 4.78
CA LEU A 297 9.45 -0.75 6.25
C LEU A 297 8.15 -1.45 6.65
N GLU A 298 8.29 -2.63 7.22
CA GLU A 298 7.17 -3.34 7.84
C GLU A 298 7.23 -3.12 9.34
N LEU A 299 6.22 -2.45 9.87
CA LEU A 299 6.24 -2.07 11.25
C LEU A 299 5.49 -3.14 12.07
N MET A 300 6.26 -3.96 12.77
CA MET A 300 5.76 -5.08 13.57
C MET A 300 5.86 -4.73 15.05
N CYS A 301 4.79 -4.91 15.82
CA CYS A 301 4.91 -4.97 17.27
C CYS A 301 5.19 -6.41 17.67
N ILE A 302 6.44 -6.70 18.03
CA ILE A 302 6.77 -7.93 18.75
C ILE A 302 6.58 -7.62 20.23
N LEU A 303 5.62 -8.28 20.87
CA LEU A 303 5.50 -8.30 22.32
C LEU A 303 6.39 -9.44 22.81
N PHE A 304 7.55 -9.11 23.38
CA PHE A 304 8.29 -10.09 24.17
C PHE A 304 7.56 -10.30 25.50
N THR A 305 6.97 -11.48 25.66
CA THR A 305 6.37 -11.94 26.94
C THR A 305 7.39 -12.69 27.77
#